data_AF-A0A6M3J3M2-F1
#
_entry.id   AF-A0A6M3J3M2-F1
#
_cell.length_a   1.000
_cell.length_b   1.000
_cell.length_c   1.000
_cell.angle_alpha   90.00
_cell.angle_beta   90.00
_cell.angle_gamma   90.00
#
_symmetry.space_group_name_H-M   'P 1'
#
loop_
_entity.id
_entity.type
_entity.pdbx_description
1 polymer ?
#
loop_
_entity_poly.entity_id
_entity_poly.type
_entity_poly.pdbx_seq_one_letter_code
_entity_poly.pdbx_strand_id
1 'polypeptide(L)'
;MIHHTKLTDCTIHPSGWAAVPGTNVEVTALPVIDTLYEVEGGPIFARLNYDEALDVAYRYNARLLAPGRINDLRKPGVALQLLPYLGTPIAETELSHSELHDADVWRQIRALGWDGKQPVVGAGKHWVAGAPPGRSRLEGWDRDGAGPGLALWQPDQVAHDRLHFDDGTTTVLERTVGNGVDYEEPPATPPPAGHPPTVMLGDDGPAVGRWQRVLAASEKPIAWTTAKGTYRQWPDTWRWPLTIDDDFGPRTQAATECWQSRRGLVADGVCGPKTWAAALAEPSIPPPPDTLPAPPPSMPDAPPSIESATGSWRVTPGVQEPHTDGYLQARHYTAVPPGRAVDWIVLHSTENPIRPGVARQVARYFEGPNAPRASAHYVVDREAVIQCVLLRDVAWTAPGANSRGVQIEMVGQAMMTDWHRAGDDDRAGLAVLQRAARLVAELCRYFGLPLERVDAAGLLAGARGITTHAAVTAAWHRCTHVDPGGPGDRRWPWTEFLAAVRASP
;
A
#
# COMPACT_ATOMS: atom_id res chain seq x y z
N MET A 1 22.08 -0.55 -11.53
CA MET A 1 21.18 -0.71 -10.37
C MET A 1 21.89 -1.62 -9.37
N ILE A 2 21.37 -1.74 -8.16
CA ILE A 2 21.97 -2.49 -7.06
C ILE A 2 21.19 -3.79 -6.94
N HIS A 3 21.86 -4.92 -6.71
CA HIS A 3 21.17 -6.20 -6.50
C HIS A 3 20.09 -6.07 -5.43
N HIS A 4 18.86 -6.44 -5.77
CA HIS A 4 17.69 -6.37 -4.91
C HIS A 4 17.16 -7.78 -4.67
N THR A 5 17.21 -8.23 -3.42
CA THR A 5 16.70 -9.56 -3.06
C THR A 5 15.19 -9.53 -2.99
N LYS A 6 14.51 -10.43 -3.70
CA LYS A 6 13.05 -10.55 -3.62
C LYS A 6 12.65 -11.13 -2.27
N LEU A 7 11.51 -10.68 -1.73
CA LEU A 7 10.96 -11.19 -0.47
C LEU A 7 10.67 -12.69 -0.46
N THR A 8 10.41 -13.32 -1.61
CA THR A 8 10.23 -14.78 -1.70
C THR A 8 11.54 -15.55 -1.57
N ASP A 9 12.64 -14.89 -1.88
CA ASP A 9 13.96 -15.48 -2.02
C ASP A 9 14.84 -15.17 -0.80
N CYS A 10 14.27 -14.53 0.23
CA CYS A 10 14.95 -14.21 1.48
C CYS A 10 14.54 -15.13 2.63
N THR A 11 15.51 -15.58 3.43
CA THR A 11 15.25 -16.39 4.63
C THR A 11 16.27 -16.13 5.74
N ILE A 12 15.96 -16.54 6.96
CA ILE A 12 16.96 -16.58 8.05
C ILE A 12 17.98 -17.69 7.73
N HIS A 13 19.27 -17.38 7.88
CA HIS A 13 20.34 -18.37 7.70
C HIS A 13 20.13 -19.59 8.61
N PRO A 14 20.47 -20.83 8.18
CA PRO A 14 20.28 -22.05 8.98
C PRO A 14 20.89 -22.05 10.40
N SER A 15 21.90 -21.20 10.65
CA SER A 15 22.45 -20.93 11.99
C SER A 15 21.41 -20.38 12.97
N GLY A 16 20.32 -19.82 12.47
CA GLY A 16 19.15 -19.42 13.24
C GLY A 16 19.42 -18.22 14.14
N TRP A 17 18.96 -18.34 15.38
CA TRP A 17 18.94 -17.28 16.39
C TRP A 17 20.05 -17.48 17.41
N ALA A 18 20.62 -16.36 17.86
CA ALA A 18 21.73 -16.28 18.79
C ALA A 18 21.34 -15.41 19.97
N ALA A 19 21.52 -15.92 21.18
CA ALA A 19 21.19 -15.19 22.41
C ALA A 19 22.14 -14.00 22.63
N VAL A 20 21.58 -12.86 23.03
CA VAL A 20 22.37 -11.70 23.46
C VAL A 20 22.64 -11.82 24.96
N PRO A 21 23.90 -12.01 25.39
CA PRO A 21 24.23 -12.25 26.79
C PRO A 21 23.70 -11.16 27.74
N GLY A 22 23.13 -11.59 28.86
CA GLY A 22 22.57 -10.68 29.88
C GLY A 22 21.23 -10.06 29.51
N THR A 23 20.56 -10.54 28.45
CA THR A 23 19.23 -10.09 28.04
C THR A 23 18.31 -11.28 27.75
N ASN A 24 17.01 -11.03 27.61
CA ASN A 24 16.02 -11.99 27.11
C ASN A 24 15.82 -11.91 25.59
N VAL A 25 16.80 -11.35 24.86
CA VAL A 25 16.72 -11.10 23.42
C VAL A 25 17.61 -12.07 22.66
N GLU A 26 17.10 -12.54 21.54
CA GLU A 26 17.86 -13.24 20.51
C GLU A 26 17.96 -12.37 19.25
N VAL A 27 19.07 -12.48 18.53
CA VAL A 27 19.26 -11.88 17.21
C VAL A 27 19.53 -12.96 16.17
N THR A 28 19.31 -12.70 14.88
CA THR A 28 19.77 -13.64 13.84
C THR A 28 21.28 -13.75 13.89
N ALA A 29 21.81 -14.98 13.89
CA ALA A 29 23.26 -15.23 14.04
C ALA A 29 24.07 -14.61 12.87
N LEU A 30 23.47 -14.60 11.69
CA LEU A 30 23.91 -13.86 10.50
C LEU A 30 22.79 -12.93 10.02
N PRO A 31 23.09 -11.95 9.16
CA PRO A 31 22.06 -11.25 8.43
C PRO A 31 21.16 -12.21 7.62
N VAL A 32 19.94 -11.77 7.33
CA VAL A 32 19.01 -12.44 6.42
C VAL A 32 19.74 -12.72 5.10
N ILE A 33 19.54 -13.92 4.55
CA ILE A 33 20.24 -14.39 3.35
C ILE A 33 19.34 -14.37 2.13
N ASP A 34 19.96 -14.21 0.97
CA ASP A 34 19.37 -14.50 -0.33
C ASP A 34 19.59 -15.99 -0.64
N THR A 35 18.52 -16.68 -1.05
CA THR A 35 18.52 -18.13 -1.29
C THR A 35 18.94 -18.51 -2.70
N LEU A 36 19.02 -17.54 -3.63
CA LEU A 36 19.29 -17.81 -5.04
C LEU A 36 20.77 -17.75 -5.40
N TYR A 37 21.57 -17.02 -4.62
CA TYR A 37 22.95 -16.70 -4.97
C TYR A 37 23.91 -17.05 -3.83
N GLU A 38 25.09 -17.51 -4.20
CA GLU A 38 26.14 -17.91 -3.27
C GLU A 38 27.52 -17.44 -3.74
N VAL A 39 28.41 -17.25 -2.77
CA VAL A 39 29.83 -16.93 -2.96
C VAL A 39 30.68 -17.92 -2.19
N GLU A 40 32.01 -17.79 -2.29
CA GLU A 40 32.92 -18.70 -1.61
C GLU A 40 32.72 -18.69 -0.07
N GLY A 41 32.09 -19.77 0.40
CA GLY A 41 31.86 -20.07 1.81
C GLY A 41 30.48 -19.74 2.35
N GLY A 42 29.53 -19.27 1.52
CA GLY A 42 28.14 -19.18 1.93
C GLY A 42 27.23 -18.38 0.97
N PRO A 43 25.92 -18.33 1.28
CA PRO A 43 24.96 -17.52 0.53
C PRO A 43 25.29 -16.03 0.65
N ILE A 44 24.87 -15.23 -0.33
CA ILE A 44 24.92 -13.77 -0.18
C ILE A 44 23.83 -13.31 0.81
N PHE A 45 24.01 -12.15 1.43
CA PHE A 45 23.01 -11.55 2.32
C PHE A 45 21.92 -10.83 1.51
N ALA A 46 20.70 -10.86 2.02
CA ALA A 46 19.56 -10.23 1.38
C ALA A 46 19.74 -8.70 1.36
N ARG A 47 19.69 -8.12 0.15
CA ARG A 47 19.68 -6.67 -0.06
C ARG A 47 18.23 -6.22 -0.13
N LEU A 48 17.73 -5.67 0.98
CA LEU A 48 16.32 -5.27 1.16
C LEU A 48 16.25 -3.77 1.41
N ASN A 49 15.17 -3.14 0.94
CA ASN A 49 14.82 -1.80 1.42
C ASN A 49 14.22 -1.87 2.84
N TYR A 50 13.93 -0.70 3.44
CA TYR A 50 13.50 -0.64 4.84
C TYR A 50 12.11 -1.26 5.06
N ASP A 51 11.18 -1.09 4.11
CA ASP A 51 9.83 -1.67 4.17
C ASP A 51 9.88 -3.20 4.07
N GLU A 52 10.69 -3.72 3.14
CA GLU A 52 10.88 -5.15 2.97
C GLU A 52 11.57 -5.79 4.18
N ALA A 53 12.54 -5.09 4.80
CA ALA A 53 13.18 -5.56 6.01
C ALA A 53 12.18 -5.67 7.19
N LEU A 54 11.20 -4.76 7.26
CA LEU A 54 10.08 -4.85 8.22
C LEU A 54 9.16 -6.04 7.89
N ASP A 55 8.85 -6.28 6.62
CA ASP A 55 8.04 -7.43 6.19
C ASP A 55 8.70 -8.77 6.54
N VAL A 56 10.02 -8.87 6.36
CA VAL A 56 10.79 -10.04 6.78
C VAL A 56 10.78 -10.17 8.31
N ALA A 57 10.94 -9.07 9.05
CA ALA A 57 10.85 -9.09 10.51
C ALA A 57 9.49 -9.64 10.98
N TYR A 58 8.39 -9.13 10.39
CA TYR A 58 7.03 -9.57 10.68
C TYR A 58 6.81 -11.06 10.38
N ARG A 59 7.30 -11.55 9.23
CA ARG A 59 7.23 -12.98 8.85
C ARG A 59 7.80 -13.91 9.91
N TYR A 60 8.87 -13.49 10.59
CA TYR A 60 9.55 -14.29 11.60
C TYR A 60 9.15 -13.94 13.04
N ASN A 61 8.07 -13.17 13.22
CA ASN A 61 7.60 -12.70 14.52
C ASN A 61 8.74 -12.04 15.33
N ALA A 62 9.47 -11.17 14.64
CA ALA A 62 10.65 -10.48 15.10
C ALA A 62 10.54 -9.00 14.75
N ARG A 63 11.55 -8.21 15.08
CA ARG A 63 11.67 -6.79 14.72
C ARG A 63 13.06 -6.49 14.18
N LEU A 64 13.20 -5.35 13.51
CA LEU A 64 14.52 -4.78 13.23
C LEU A 64 15.26 -4.48 14.55
N LEU A 65 16.59 -4.42 14.49
CA LEU A 65 17.40 -4.11 15.67
C LEU A 65 16.92 -2.82 16.34
N ALA A 66 16.83 -2.84 17.67
CA ALA A 66 16.53 -1.62 18.42
C ALA A 66 17.69 -0.60 18.25
N PRO A 67 17.41 0.71 18.28
CA PRO A 67 18.46 1.73 18.26
C PRO A 67 19.54 1.46 19.31
N GLY A 68 20.81 1.48 18.89
CA GLY A 68 21.95 1.18 19.76
C GLY A 68 22.20 -0.31 20.04
N ARG A 69 21.37 -1.24 19.56
CA ARG A 69 21.60 -2.69 19.70
C ARG A 69 22.93 -3.12 19.07
N ILE A 70 23.34 -2.50 17.97
CA ILE A 70 24.64 -2.77 17.34
C ILE A 70 25.79 -2.43 18.28
N ASN A 71 25.67 -1.37 19.08
CA ASN A 71 26.67 -1.02 20.06
C ASN A 71 26.76 -2.06 21.19
N ASP A 72 25.63 -2.64 21.58
CA ASP A 72 25.62 -3.76 22.54
C ASP A 72 26.31 -5.00 21.98
N LEU A 73 26.03 -5.34 20.72
CA LEU A 73 26.65 -6.50 20.06
C LEU A 73 28.17 -6.34 19.86
N ARG A 74 28.65 -5.10 19.66
CA ARG A 74 30.08 -4.79 19.54
C ARG A 74 30.84 -4.78 20.88
N LYS A 75 30.17 -5.01 22.01
CA LYS A 75 30.88 -5.17 23.29
C LYS A 75 31.79 -6.41 23.23
N PRO A 76 33.00 -6.35 23.83
CA PRO A 76 33.94 -7.47 23.79
C PRO A 76 33.29 -8.78 24.23
N GLY A 77 33.41 -9.82 23.40
CA GLY A 77 32.91 -11.16 23.69
C GLY A 77 31.41 -11.39 23.42
N VAL A 78 30.67 -10.40 22.90
CA VAL A 78 29.24 -10.56 22.59
C VAL A 78 29.01 -11.11 21.18
N ALA A 79 29.56 -10.45 20.16
CA ALA A 79 29.46 -10.86 18.76
C ALA A 79 30.83 -10.98 18.10
N LEU A 80 30.89 -11.75 17.01
CA LEU A 80 32.02 -11.77 16.11
C LEU A 80 32.03 -10.47 15.30
N GLN A 81 33.06 -9.64 15.49
CA GLN A 81 33.12 -8.32 14.88
C GLN A 81 34.00 -8.33 13.62
N LEU A 82 33.40 -7.99 12.48
CA LEU A 82 34.08 -7.86 11.20
C LEU A 82 34.60 -6.45 10.97
N LEU A 83 35.62 -6.34 10.11
CA LEU A 83 36.10 -5.09 9.55
C LEU A 83 35.24 -4.66 8.36
N PRO A 84 35.07 -3.35 8.10
CA PRO A 84 34.28 -2.87 6.99
C PRO A 84 34.91 -3.28 5.64
N TYR A 85 34.05 -3.60 4.68
CA TYR A 85 34.45 -3.81 3.30
C TYR A 85 34.81 -2.46 2.66
N LEU A 86 36.03 -2.34 2.14
CA LEU A 86 36.56 -1.10 1.54
C LEU A 86 36.70 -1.19 0.00
N GLY A 87 36.04 -2.17 -0.63
CA GLY A 87 36.11 -2.33 -2.08
C GLY A 87 35.50 -1.16 -2.83
N THR A 88 36.09 -0.81 -3.98
CA THR A 88 35.57 0.23 -4.86
C THR A 88 34.60 -0.40 -5.88
N PRO A 89 33.44 0.22 -6.15
CA PRO A 89 32.52 -0.31 -7.14
C PRO A 89 33.15 -0.42 -8.55
N ILE A 90 33.30 -1.64 -9.08
CA ILE A 90 33.68 -1.89 -10.48
C ILE A 90 32.47 -2.01 -11.42
N ALA A 91 32.57 -1.58 -12.67
CA ALA A 91 31.45 -1.34 -13.56
C ALA A 91 30.75 -2.59 -14.16
N GLU A 92 31.01 -3.81 -13.66
CA GLU A 92 30.78 -5.02 -14.44
C GLU A 92 29.38 -5.67 -14.31
N THR A 93 28.70 -5.69 -13.15
CA THR A 93 27.23 -5.98 -13.05
C THR A 93 26.65 -5.56 -11.68
N GLU A 94 25.32 -5.52 -11.56
CA GLU A 94 24.57 -5.14 -10.33
C GLU A 94 24.73 -6.13 -9.16
N LEU A 95 24.93 -7.42 -9.45
CA LEU A 95 25.12 -8.50 -8.48
C LEU A 95 26.57 -8.62 -8.01
N SER A 96 27.53 -8.30 -8.91
CA SER A 96 28.96 -8.48 -8.63
C SER A 96 29.48 -7.70 -7.41
N HIS A 97 28.89 -6.55 -7.06
CA HIS A 97 29.27 -5.81 -5.85
C HIS A 97 28.85 -6.53 -4.58
N SER A 98 27.61 -7.02 -4.54
CA SER A 98 27.11 -7.79 -3.40
C SER A 98 27.91 -9.08 -3.23
N GLU A 99 28.28 -9.73 -4.34
CA GLU A 99 29.13 -10.93 -4.32
C GLU A 99 30.53 -10.62 -3.77
N LEU A 100 31.17 -9.54 -4.22
CA LEU A 100 32.50 -9.15 -3.73
C LEU A 100 32.48 -8.75 -2.25
N HIS A 101 31.46 -8.00 -1.83
CA HIS A 101 31.24 -7.63 -0.44
C HIS A 101 31.03 -8.89 0.43
N ASP A 102 30.15 -9.80 0.01
CA ASP A 102 29.79 -10.96 0.82
C ASP A 102 30.90 -12.02 0.82
N ALA A 103 31.67 -12.15 -0.26
CA ALA A 103 32.87 -12.98 -0.28
C ALA A 103 33.91 -12.49 0.75
N ASP A 104 34.06 -11.17 0.92
CA ASP A 104 34.91 -10.61 1.95
C ASP A 104 34.38 -10.87 3.36
N VAL A 105 33.08 -10.66 3.58
CA VAL A 105 32.42 -10.97 4.86
C VAL A 105 32.64 -12.44 5.24
N TRP A 106 32.39 -13.37 4.31
CA TRP A 106 32.58 -14.80 4.53
C TRP A 106 34.05 -15.17 4.76
N ARG A 107 35.00 -14.53 4.06
CA ARG A 107 36.44 -14.69 4.30
C ARG A 107 36.82 -14.28 5.73
N GLN A 108 36.28 -13.17 6.23
CA GLN A 108 36.53 -12.71 7.60
C GLN A 108 35.90 -13.63 8.65
N ILE A 109 34.65 -14.07 8.44
CA ILE A 109 33.95 -15.03 9.32
C ILE A 109 34.80 -16.31 9.49
N ARG A 110 35.35 -16.84 8.39
CA ARG A 110 36.24 -18.01 8.41
C ARG A 110 37.55 -17.72 9.15
N ALA A 111 38.20 -16.60 8.84
CA ALA A 111 39.48 -16.23 9.45
C ALA A 111 39.40 -16.04 10.97
N LEU A 112 38.25 -15.60 11.47
CA LEU A 112 37.99 -15.41 12.89
C LEU A 112 37.47 -16.67 13.59
N GLY A 113 37.28 -17.77 12.87
CA GLY A 113 36.91 -19.07 13.45
C GLY A 113 35.50 -19.12 14.01
N TRP A 114 34.52 -18.53 13.31
CA TRP A 114 33.13 -18.51 13.74
C TRP A 114 32.57 -19.91 14.06
N ASP A 115 31.88 -20.03 15.19
CA ASP A 115 31.33 -21.30 15.72
C ASP A 115 29.98 -21.70 15.10
N GLY A 116 29.45 -20.88 14.18
CA GLY A 116 28.18 -21.09 13.52
C GLY A 116 26.94 -20.67 14.34
N LYS A 117 27.12 -20.12 15.54
CA LYS A 117 26.03 -19.70 16.44
C LYS A 117 26.21 -18.32 17.08
N GLN A 118 27.44 -17.84 17.24
CA GLN A 118 27.70 -16.50 17.75
C GLN A 118 27.08 -15.45 16.80
N PRO A 119 26.49 -14.34 17.28
CA PRO A 119 26.07 -13.27 16.39
C PRO A 119 27.27 -12.69 15.63
N VAL A 120 27.06 -12.30 14.37
CA VAL A 120 28.07 -11.59 13.56
C VAL A 120 27.64 -10.14 13.35
N VAL A 121 28.56 -9.20 13.54
CA VAL A 121 28.32 -7.76 13.31
C VAL A 121 29.41 -7.16 12.43
N GLY A 122 29.07 -6.08 11.72
CA GLY A 122 29.99 -5.44 10.77
C GLY A 122 29.97 -6.09 9.39
N ALA A 123 29.03 -7.00 9.12
CA ALA A 123 28.75 -7.58 7.82
C ALA A 123 28.04 -6.60 6.85
N GLY A 124 28.03 -5.30 7.14
CA GLY A 124 27.34 -4.27 6.39
C GLY A 124 26.66 -3.23 7.29
N LYS A 125 25.83 -2.39 6.66
CA LYS A 125 24.91 -1.45 7.32
C LYS A 125 23.58 -2.17 7.56
N HIS A 126 23.10 -2.18 8.79
CA HIS A 126 21.90 -2.87 9.21
C HIS A 126 20.74 -1.91 9.40
N TRP A 127 19.54 -2.32 8.98
CA TRP A 127 18.31 -1.58 9.27
C TRP A 127 17.99 -1.59 10.77
N VAL A 128 17.60 -0.42 11.29
CA VAL A 128 17.30 -0.18 12.72
C VAL A 128 15.87 0.30 12.89
N ALA A 129 15.18 -0.23 13.90
CA ALA A 129 13.80 0.12 14.22
C ALA A 129 13.61 1.60 14.63
N GLY A 130 12.36 2.06 14.58
CA GLY A 130 11.98 3.39 15.06
C GLY A 130 12.36 4.54 14.11
N ALA A 131 12.58 4.25 12.82
CA ALA A 131 12.65 5.30 11.82
C ALA A 131 11.32 6.08 11.77
N PRO A 132 11.34 7.42 11.65
CA PRO A 132 10.13 8.20 11.41
C PRO A 132 9.38 7.70 10.15
N PRO A 133 8.06 7.95 10.03
CA PRO A 133 7.34 7.60 8.81
C PRO A 133 8.00 8.26 7.59
N GLY A 134 7.97 7.58 6.45
CA GLY A 134 8.67 8.00 5.23
C GLY A 134 10.20 8.00 5.29
N ARG A 135 10.81 7.60 6.42
CA ARG A 135 12.27 7.51 6.60
C ARG A 135 12.70 6.09 6.95
N SER A 136 13.98 5.85 6.78
CA SER A 136 14.68 4.64 7.22
C SER A 136 15.84 5.00 8.14
N ARG A 137 16.37 4.01 8.87
CA ARG A 137 17.55 4.17 9.76
C ARG A 137 18.52 3.02 9.53
N LEU A 138 19.78 3.35 9.31
CA LEU A 138 20.88 2.41 9.13
C LEU A 138 21.97 2.66 10.17
N GLU A 139 22.50 1.58 10.73
CA GLU A 139 23.68 1.61 11.61
C GLU A 139 24.63 0.47 11.20
N GLY A 140 25.93 0.60 11.46
CA GLY A 140 26.85 -0.54 11.32
C GLY A 140 28.15 -0.30 10.55
N TRP A 141 28.31 0.82 9.85
CA TRP A 141 29.59 1.20 9.24
C TRP A 141 30.25 2.39 9.94
N ASP A 142 31.48 2.13 10.38
CA ASP A 142 32.44 3.13 10.84
C ASP A 142 33.27 3.55 9.62
N ARG A 143 33.33 4.85 9.34
CA ARG A 143 34.08 5.37 8.20
C ARG A 143 35.59 5.10 8.34
N ASP A 144 36.09 4.84 9.54
CA ASP A 144 37.52 4.86 9.83
C ASP A 144 38.02 3.64 10.65
N GLY A 145 37.21 2.58 10.80
CA GLY A 145 37.63 1.32 11.45
C GLY A 145 38.05 1.45 12.92
N ALA A 146 37.55 2.46 13.63
CA ALA A 146 38.08 2.97 14.90
C ALA A 146 37.58 2.22 16.16
N GLY A 147 36.92 1.07 16.01
CA GLY A 147 36.50 0.23 17.13
C GLY A 147 35.25 0.73 17.88
N PRO A 148 34.92 0.16 19.05
CA PRO A 148 33.71 0.50 19.80
C PRO A 148 33.83 1.88 20.46
N GLY A 149 32.87 2.79 20.19
CA GLY A 149 32.71 4.05 20.92
C GLY A 149 32.88 5.35 20.13
N LEU A 150 33.21 5.30 18.84
CA LEU A 150 33.20 6.48 17.94
C LEU A 150 31.96 6.44 17.04
N ALA A 151 31.35 7.61 16.84
CA ALA A 151 29.97 7.80 16.39
C ALA A 151 29.63 6.99 15.12
N LEU A 152 28.95 5.86 15.34
CA LEU A 152 28.21 5.08 14.34
C LEU A 152 26.93 5.84 14.01
N TRP A 153 27.08 6.94 13.30
CA TRP A 153 25.95 7.69 12.86
C TRP A 153 26.28 8.31 11.51
N GLN A 154 25.57 7.88 10.48
CA GLN A 154 25.28 8.85 9.43
C GLN A 154 24.20 9.77 10.00
N PRO A 155 24.45 11.09 10.12
CA PRO A 155 23.47 12.04 9.66
C PRO A 155 21.99 11.68 9.62
N ASP A 156 21.10 12.04 10.57
CA ASP A 156 19.65 12.17 10.25
C ASP A 156 19.44 13.14 9.06
N GLN A 157 20.51 13.90 8.72
CA GLN A 157 20.63 14.80 7.58
C GLN A 157 21.00 14.10 6.24
N VAL A 158 21.40 12.82 6.24
CA VAL A 158 21.51 12.02 5.01
C VAL A 158 20.23 11.20 4.90
N ALA A 159 19.19 11.88 4.40
CA ALA A 159 17.85 11.35 4.29
C ALA A 159 17.80 10.17 3.31
N HIS A 160 17.91 8.94 3.81
CA HIS A 160 17.46 7.78 3.06
C HIS A 160 15.93 7.72 3.14
N ASP A 161 15.29 7.70 1.97
CA ASP A 161 13.90 7.29 1.89
C ASP A 161 13.79 5.78 2.18
N ARG A 162 12.57 5.29 2.35
CA ARG A 162 12.31 3.89 2.73
C ARG A 162 12.66 2.88 1.63
N LEU A 163 12.86 3.37 0.41
CA LEU A 163 13.12 2.56 -0.78
C LEU A 163 14.62 2.45 -1.10
N HIS A 164 15.46 3.32 -0.53
CA HIS A 164 16.88 3.33 -0.76
C HIS A 164 17.60 2.19 -0.02
N PHE A 165 18.45 1.45 -0.72
CA PHE A 165 19.41 0.49 -0.18
C PHE A 165 20.66 0.46 -1.07
N ASP A 166 21.76 -0.10 -0.56
CA ASP A 166 23.01 -0.27 -1.29
C ASP A 166 23.63 -1.67 -1.16
N ASP A 167 24.77 -1.87 -1.83
CA ASP A 167 25.53 -3.13 -1.88
C ASP A 167 26.05 -3.59 -0.52
N GLY A 168 26.15 -2.68 0.46
CA GLY A 168 26.51 -2.98 1.84
C GLY A 168 25.32 -3.06 2.79
N THR A 169 24.08 -2.93 2.31
CA THR A 169 22.88 -2.93 3.14
C THR A 169 22.44 -4.36 3.47
N THR A 170 22.35 -4.69 4.75
CA THR A 170 21.99 -6.03 5.24
C THR A 170 20.93 -5.93 6.33
N THR A 171 20.26 -7.05 6.66
CA THR A 171 19.19 -7.06 7.67
C THR A 171 19.50 -8.04 8.77
N VAL A 172 19.55 -7.58 10.02
CA VAL A 172 19.62 -8.43 11.22
C VAL A 172 18.34 -8.20 12.01
N LEU A 173 17.73 -9.29 12.48
CA LEU A 173 16.47 -9.22 13.23
C LEU A 173 16.73 -9.53 14.70
N GLU A 174 15.89 -8.98 15.58
CA GLU A 174 15.85 -9.34 17.01
C GLU A 174 14.46 -9.78 17.45
N ARG A 175 14.39 -10.65 18.47
CA ARG A 175 13.15 -11.10 19.10
C ARG A 175 13.35 -11.36 20.60
N THR A 176 12.26 -11.39 21.36
CA THR A 176 12.27 -11.71 22.80
C THR A 176 11.93 -13.18 23.04
N VAL A 177 12.64 -13.85 23.95
CA VAL A 177 12.40 -15.26 24.32
C VAL A 177 11.60 -15.34 25.62
N GLY A 178 10.50 -16.11 25.64
CA GLY A 178 9.90 -16.60 26.90
C GLY A 178 8.51 -16.09 27.29
N ASN A 179 7.82 -15.29 26.48
CA ASN A 179 6.36 -15.07 26.56
C ASN A 179 5.86 -14.90 25.12
N GLY A 180 4.62 -15.33 24.83
CA GLY A 180 4.02 -15.20 23.50
C GLY A 180 4.22 -13.79 22.96
N VAL A 181 4.79 -13.68 21.76
CA VAL A 181 5.25 -12.41 21.22
C VAL A 181 4.02 -11.62 20.75
N ASP A 182 3.68 -10.56 21.48
CA ASP A 182 2.99 -9.42 20.89
C ASP A 182 4.05 -8.63 20.11
N TYR A 183 3.87 -8.50 18.79
CA TYR A 183 4.60 -7.52 18.02
C TYR A 183 4.14 -6.12 18.49
N GLU A 184 4.81 -5.56 19.50
CA GLU A 184 4.78 -4.12 19.78
C GLU A 184 6.08 -3.51 19.25
N GLU A 185 5.94 -2.65 18.24
CA GLU A 185 6.99 -1.75 17.80
C GLU A 185 7.47 -0.93 19.01
N PRO A 186 8.78 -0.89 19.35
CA PRO A 186 9.24 -0.07 20.46
C PRO A 186 8.87 1.39 20.16
N PRO A 187 8.29 2.13 21.13
CA PRO A 187 7.73 3.44 20.85
C PRO A 187 8.82 4.36 20.33
N ALA A 188 8.55 5.00 19.18
CA ALA A 188 9.22 6.22 18.81
C ALA A 188 9.20 7.14 20.05
N THR A 189 10.34 7.75 20.37
CA THR A 189 10.45 8.70 21.49
C THR A 189 9.26 9.65 21.39
N PRO A 190 8.33 9.66 22.37
CA PRO A 190 7.06 10.33 22.18
C PRO A 190 7.34 11.83 22.05
N PRO A 191 6.75 12.52 21.06
CA PRO A 191 6.76 13.97 21.08
C PRO A 191 6.05 14.43 22.36
N PRO A 192 6.45 15.56 22.94
CA PRO A 192 5.89 16.04 24.20
C PRO A 192 4.35 16.06 24.15
N ALA A 193 3.73 15.57 25.22
CA ALA A 193 2.29 15.36 25.32
C ALA A 193 1.50 16.62 24.92
N GLY A 194 0.62 16.49 23.93
CA GLY A 194 -0.31 17.53 23.49
C GLY A 194 -0.24 17.94 22.02
N HIS A 195 0.78 17.49 21.27
CA HIS A 195 0.86 17.79 19.83
C HIS A 195 0.18 16.71 18.98
N PRO A 196 -0.55 17.08 17.91
CA PRO A 196 -1.12 16.12 16.98
C PRO A 196 -0.01 15.30 16.29
N PRO A 197 -0.29 14.06 15.86
CA PRO A 197 0.73 13.21 15.25
C PRO A 197 1.25 13.82 13.94
N THR A 198 2.49 13.48 13.60
CA THR A 198 3.07 13.88 12.31
C THR A 198 2.33 13.14 11.20
N VAL A 199 1.85 13.86 10.20
CA VAL A 199 1.21 13.28 9.01
C VAL A 199 1.89 13.76 7.73
N MET A 200 2.11 12.87 6.78
CA MET A 200 2.85 13.11 5.53
C MET A 200 2.34 12.26 4.37
N LEU A 201 2.88 12.47 3.16
CA LEU A 201 2.47 11.75 1.95
C LEU A 201 2.39 10.23 2.18
N GLY A 202 1.20 9.66 1.96
CA GLY A 202 0.93 8.23 2.12
C GLY A 202 0.41 7.82 3.50
N ASP A 203 0.35 8.74 4.46
CA ASP A 203 -0.38 8.52 5.71
C ASP A 203 -1.88 8.68 5.49
N ASP A 204 -2.68 7.94 6.26
CA ASP A 204 -4.14 8.08 6.29
C ASP A 204 -4.71 8.20 7.72
N GLY A 205 -6.00 8.48 7.81
CA GLY A 205 -6.76 8.46 9.06
C GLY A 205 -7.02 9.84 9.69
N PRO A 206 -7.62 9.86 10.89
CA PRO A 206 -8.26 11.07 11.45
C PRO A 206 -7.34 12.28 11.66
N ALA A 207 -6.04 12.04 11.82
CA ALA A 207 -5.04 13.09 11.94
C ALA A 207 -4.76 13.81 10.62
N VAL A 208 -4.76 13.06 9.51
CA VAL A 208 -4.69 13.59 8.16
C VAL A 208 -5.94 14.43 7.88
N GLY A 209 -7.12 13.90 8.22
CA GLY A 209 -8.37 14.64 8.14
C GLY A 209 -8.37 15.96 8.89
N ARG A 210 -7.80 15.95 10.10
CA ARG A 210 -7.62 17.15 10.91
C ARG A 210 -6.72 18.16 10.21
N TRP A 211 -5.67 17.70 9.54
CA TRP A 211 -4.77 18.58 8.81
C TRP A 211 -5.40 19.12 7.52
N GLN A 212 -6.11 18.29 6.77
CA GLN A 212 -6.88 18.71 5.60
C GLN A 212 -7.94 19.74 5.95
N ARG A 213 -8.57 19.68 7.14
CA ARG A 213 -9.47 20.73 7.63
C ARG A 213 -8.76 22.08 7.81
N VAL A 214 -7.54 22.08 8.36
CA VAL A 214 -6.73 23.31 8.49
C VAL A 214 -6.37 23.85 7.11
N LEU A 215 -5.93 22.98 6.20
CA LEU A 215 -5.60 23.37 4.83
C LEU A 215 -6.82 23.92 4.10
N ALA A 216 -7.94 23.22 4.11
CA ALA A 216 -9.19 23.62 3.44
C ALA A 216 -9.76 24.95 3.95
N ALA A 217 -9.55 25.26 5.23
CA ALA A 217 -9.92 26.56 5.83
C ALA A 217 -8.90 27.68 5.55
N SER A 218 -7.73 27.36 4.99
CA SER A 218 -6.69 28.32 4.64
C SER A 218 -6.90 28.91 3.25
N GLU A 219 -6.08 29.92 2.91
CA GLU A 219 -6.07 30.51 1.57
C GLU A 219 -5.72 29.48 0.48
N LYS A 220 -6.33 29.62 -0.70
CA LYS A 220 -6.01 28.79 -1.87
C LYS A 220 -4.50 28.83 -2.17
N PRO A 221 -3.84 27.68 -2.31
CA PRO A 221 -2.46 27.60 -2.80
C PRO A 221 -2.35 28.23 -4.19
N ILE A 222 -1.28 29.00 -4.41
CA ILE A 222 -1.04 29.71 -5.69
C ILE A 222 0.30 29.23 -6.24
N ALA A 223 1.36 29.44 -5.48
CA ALA A 223 2.70 28.95 -5.75
C ALA A 223 3.49 28.83 -4.45
N TRP A 224 4.57 28.07 -4.47
CA TRP A 224 5.49 27.91 -3.35
C TRP A 224 6.87 27.47 -3.82
N THR A 225 7.86 27.62 -2.95
CA THR A 225 9.19 27.05 -3.16
C THR A 225 9.38 25.90 -2.19
N THR A 226 9.72 24.71 -2.70
CA THR A 226 9.96 23.53 -1.87
C THR A 226 11.19 23.71 -0.98
N ALA A 227 11.35 22.87 0.04
CA ALA A 227 12.54 22.84 0.88
C ALA A 227 13.87 22.70 0.09
N LYS A 228 13.81 22.12 -1.12
CA LYS A 228 14.96 21.96 -2.04
C LYS A 228 15.19 23.18 -2.95
N GLY A 229 14.45 24.27 -2.75
CA GLY A 229 14.57 25.50 -3.55
C GLY A 229 13.83 25.47 -4.90
N THR A 230 12.99 24.46 -5.15
CA THR A 230 12.26 24.34 -6.42
C THR A 230 10.97 25.16 -6.38
N TYR A 231 10.79 26.09 -7.31
CA TYR A 231 9.53 26.81 -7.48
C TYR A 231 8.45 25.89 -8.10
N ARG A 232 7.26 25.89 -7.50
CA ARG A 232 6.08 25.15 -7.95
C ARG A 232 4.86 26.05 -7.95
N GLN A 233 3.96 25.80 -8.89
CA GLN A 233 2.69 26.50 -9.01
C GLN A 233 1.55 25.50 -8.77
N TRP A 234 0.50 25.94 -8.08
CA TRP A 234 -0.70 25.14 -7.90
C TRP A 234 -1.35 24.88 -9.28
N PRO A 235 -1.52 23.61 -9.69
CA PRO A 235 -2.10 23.34 -10.99
C PRO A 235 -3.54 23.87 -11.09
N ASP A 236 -3.88 24.54 -12.20
CA ASP A 236 -5.25 25.04 -12.44
C ASP A 236 -6.29 23.90 -12.49
N THR A 237 -5.83 22.67 -12.77
CA THR A 237 -6.64 21.46 -12.78
C THR A 237 -6.94 20.90 -11.38
N TRP A 238 -6.25 21.38 -10.34
CA TRP A 238 -6.45 20.91 -8.97
C TRP A 238 -7.47 21.79 -8.26
N ARG A 239 -8.58 21.14 -7.87
CA ARG A 239 -9.69 21.81 -7.16
C ARG A 239 -9.27 22.26 -5.75
N TRP A 240 -9.86 23.38 -5.31
CA TRP A 240 -9.72 23.95 -3.96
C TRP A 240 -11.10 24.42 -3.47
N PRO A 241 -11.48 24.23 -2.19
CA PRO A 241 -10.71 23.65 -1.08
C PRO A 241 -10.38 22.15 -1.26
N LEU A 242 -9.41 21.64 -0.49
CA LEU A 242 -9.11 20.22 -0.46
C LEU A 242 -10.30 19.41 0.05
N THR A 243 -10.51 18.23 -0.52
CA THR A 243 -11.37 17.20 0.06
C THR A 243 -10.74 16.73 1.38
N ILE A 244 -11.57 16.55 2.40
CA ILE A 244 -11.17 15.92 3.67
C ILE A 244 -11.50 14.44 3.52
N ASP A 245 -10.58 13.69 2.93
CA ASP A 245 -10.70 12.25 2.66
C ASP A 245 -9.85 11.40 3.62
N ASP A 246 -9.25 12.06 4.62
CA ASP A 246 -8.33 11.47 5.58
C ASP A 246 -7.11 10.81 4.91
N ASP A 247 -6.82 11.09 3.63
CA ASP A 247 -5.64 10.59 2.90
C ASP A 247 -4.66 11.72 2.58
N PHE A 248 -3.41 11.55 3.00
CA PHE A 248 -2.37 12.51 2.76
C PHE A 248 -1.78 12.24 1.38
N GLY A 249 -2.57 12.52 0.34
CA GLY A 249 -2.16 12.39 -1.04
C GLY A 249 -1.28 13.55 -1.55
N PRO A 250 -0.82 13.50 -2.82
CA PRO A 250 0.03 14.53 -3.42
C PRO A 250 -0.57 15.95 -3.40
N ARG A 251 -1.91 16.06 -3.40
CA ARG A 251 -2.60 17.36 -3.27
C ARG A 251 -2.52 17.90 -1.84
N THR A 252 -2.72 17.03 -0.85
CA THR A 252 -2.54 17.35 0.57
C THR A 252 -1.08 17.75 0.83
N GLN A 253 -0.12 17.03 0.24
CA GLN A 253 1.31 17.37 0.32
C GLN A 253 1.64 18.73 -0.31
N ALA A 254 1.22 18.99 -1.55
CA ALA A 254 1.48 20.27 -2.19
C ALA A 254 0.82 21.46 -1.46
N ALA A 255 -0.39 21.25 -0.94
CA ALA A 255 -1.07 22.26 -0.14
C ALA A 255 -0.34 22.48 1.21
N THR A 256 0.21 21.42 1.80
CA THR A 256 1.06 21.48 3.00
C THR A 256 2.32 22.29 2.72
N GLU A 257 3.03 22.00 1.63
CA GLU A 257 4.23 22.73 1.22
C GLU A 257 3.93 24.22 0.99
N CYS A 258 2.81 24.54 0.32
CA CYS A 258 2.41 25.92 0.09
C CYS A 258 2.01 26.64 1.39
N TRP A 259 1.27 25.96 2.26
CA TRP A 259 0.86 26.47 3.56
C TRP A 259 2.08 26.77 4.46
N GLN A 260 3.07 25.88 4.47
CA GLN A 260 4.33 26.04 5.20
C GLN A 260 5.16 27.21 4.67
N SER A 261 5.32 27.29 3.35
CA SER A 261 6.10 28.35 2.69
C SER A 261 5.59 29.75 3.05
N ARG A 262 4.26 29.96 3.08
CA ARG A 262 3.65 31.26 3.44
C ARG A 262 3.85 31.66 4.90
N ARG A 263 4.09 30.68 5.77
CA ARG A 263 4.28 30.87 7.22
C ARG A 263 5.75 30.89 7.62
N GLY A 264 6.66 31.00 6.66
CA GLY A 264 8.10 31.00 6.91
C GLY A 264 8.61 29.67 7.47
N LEU A 265 7.86 28.58 7.28
CA LEU A 265 8.29 27.23 7.64
C LEU A 265 9.01 26.59 6.45
N VAL A 266 9.79 25.54 6.75
CA VAL A 266 10.37 24.68 5.71
C VAL A 266 9.23 23.96 4.99
N ALA A 267 9.13 24.16 3.66
CA ALA A 267 8.11 23.55 2.81
C ALA A 267 8.51 22.11 2.43
N ASP A 268 8.47 21.22 3.41
CA ASP A 268 8.83 19.80 3.28
C ASP A 268 7.64 18.89 2.99
N GLY A 269 6.41 19.43 3.03
CA GLY A 269 5.19 18.68 2.73
C GLY A 269 4.79 17.73 3.85
N VAL A 270 5.36 17.90 5.05
CA VAL A 270 5.12 17.10 6.24
C VAL A 270 4.45 17.96 7.32
N CYS A 271 3.27 17.55 7.78
CA CYS A 271 2.64 18.20 8.93
C CYS A 271 3.19 17.62 10.24
N GLY A 272 4.38 18.08 10.63
CA GLY A 272 5.01 17.75 11.91
C GLY A 272 4.75 18.78 13.03
N PRO A 273 5.41 18.66 14.19
CA PRO A 273 5.13 19.47 15.38
C PRO A 273 5.20 21.00 15.14
N LYS A 274 6.14 21.46 14.30
CA LYS A 274 6.27 22.89 13.95
C LYS A 274 5.10 23.38 13.09
N THR A 275 4.66 22.57 12.14
CA THR A 275 3.51 22.85 11.28
C THR A 275 2.22 22.91 12.12
N TRP A 276 2.02 21.94 13.01
CA TRP A 276 0.89 21.93 13.95
C TRP A 276 0.89 23.10 14.93
N ALA A 277 2.04 23.45 15.50
CA ALA A 277 2.15 24.59 16.42
C ALA A 277 1.79 25.92 15.71
N ALA A 278 2.24 26.12 14.48
CA ALA A 278 1.88 27.30 13.70
C ALA A 278 0.38 27.33 13.37
N ALA A 279 -0.24 26.18 13.09
CA ALA A 279 -1.67 26.10 12.80
C ALA A 279 -2.56 26.39 14.02
N LEU A 280 -2.11 26.00 15.22
CA LEU A 280 -2.83 26.24 16.47
C LEU A 280 -2.65 27.66 17.03
N ALA A 281 -1.66 28.41 16.54
CA ALA A 281 -1.37 29.77 16.98
C ALA A 281 -2.11 30.85 16.17
N GLU A 282 -2.81 30.49 15.08
CA GLU A 282 -3.59 31.45 14.30
C GLU A 282 -4.96 31.73 14.94
N PRO A 283 -5.38 33.01 15.08
CA PRO A 283 -6.73 33.33 15.55
C PRO A 283 -7.76 32.81 14.53
N SER A 284 -8.75 32.07 15.02
CA SER A 284 -9.78 31.43 14.20
C SER A 284 -10.50 32.45 13.30
N ILE A 285 -10.37 32.30 11.99
CA ILE A 285 -11.29 32.93 11.03
C ILE A 285 -12.66 32.31 11.29
N PRO A 286 -13.71 33.12 11.54
CA PRO A 286 -15.04 32.56 11.78
C PRO A 286 -15.50 31.78 10.55
N PRO A 287 -16.20 30.65 10.73
CA PRO A 287 -16.68 29.88 9.60
C PRO A 287 -17.55 30.77 8.69
N PRO A 288 -17.47 30.62 7.35
CA PRO A 288 -18.41 31.29 6.48
C PRO A 288 -19.84 30.86 6.87
N PRO A 289 -20.85 31.74 6.75
CA PRO A 289 -22.23 31.38 7.02
C PRO A 289 -22.61 30.16 6.17
N ASP A 290 -23.41 29.25 6.76
CA ASP A 290 -23.79 27.89 6.31
C ASP A 290 -24.32 27.75 4.86
N THR A 291 -23.54 28.15 3.86
CA THR A 291 -23.83 27.96 2.45
C THR A 291 -22.54 27.76 1.65
N LEU A 292 -21.97 26.56 1.74
CA LEU A 292 -21.12 25.96 0.71
C LEU A 292 -21.75 24.62 0.28
N PRO A 293 -21.60 24.23 -1.00
CA PRO A 293 -22.47 23.25 -1.64
C PRO A 293 -22.28 21.87 -1.02
N ALA A 294 -23.41 21.17 -0.86
CA ALA A 294 -23.49 19.85 -0.24
C ALA A 294 -22.46 18.85 -0.81
N PRO A 295 -22.00 17.87 0.00
CA PRO A 295 -21.25 16.73 -0.53
C PRO A 295 -21.97 16.15 -1.76
N PRO A 296 -21.25 15.59 -2.76
CA PRO A 296 -21.93 14.81 -3.80
C PRO A 296 -22.83 13.81 -3.06
N PRO A 297 -24.12 13.71 -3.43
CA PRO A 297 -25.11 13.07 -2.59
C PRO A 297 -24.58 11.70 -2.17
N SER A 298 -24.44 11.51 -0.86
CA SER A 298 -24.45 10.17 -0.30
C SER A 298 -25.62 9.43 -0.95
N MET A 299 -25.40 8.17 -1.33
CA MET A 299 -26.48 7.24 -1.65
C MET A 299 -27.65 7.54 -0.72
N PRO A 300 -28.87 7.78 -1.25
CA PRO A 300 -29.97 8.29 -0.43
C PRO A 300 -30.15 7.45 0.84
N ASP A 301 -30.57 8.08 1.94
CA ASP A 301 -30.76 7.44 3.24
C ASP A 301 -31.78 6.28 3.23
N ALA A 302 -32.50 6.09 2.13
CA ALA A 302 -33.38 4.97 1.87
C ALA A 302 -32.67 3.89 1.02
N PRO A 303 -32.95 2.59 1.24
CA PRO A 303 -32.57 1.56 0.28
C PRO A 303 -33.02 1.98 -1.13
N PRO A 304 -32.20 1.75 -2.18
CA PRO A 304 -32.55 2.19 -3.53
C PRO A 304 -33.94 1.65 -3.89
N SER A 305 -34.81 2.53 -4.42
CA SER A 305 -36.16 2.14 -4.82
C SER A 305 -36.05 1.00 -5.84
N ILE A 306 -36.66 -0.14 -5.51
CA ILE A 306 -36.78 -1.30 -6.39
C ILE A 306 -37.85 -0.99 -7.44
N GLU A 307 -37.69 0.10 -8.20
CA GLU A 307 -38.59 0.41 -9.31
C GLU A 307 -38.32 -0.62 -10.41
N SER A 308 -39.04 -1.74 -10.32
CA SER A 308 -39.12 -2.86 -11.26
C SER A 308 -37.97 -3.89 -11.34
N ALA A 309 -37.50 -4.45 -10.21
CA ALA A 309 -36.75 -5.71 -10.24
C ALA A 309 -37.61 -6.94 -10.62
N THR A 310 -38.88 -6.73 -11.00
CA THR A 310 -39.78 -7.76 -11.49
C THR A 310 -39.35 -8.21 -12.88
N GLY A 311 -38.76 -9.39 -12.94
CA GLY A 311 -38.35 -10.09 -14.15
C GLY A 311 -38.34 -11.59 -13.91
N SER A 312 -37.86 -12.36 -14.88
CA SER A 312 -37.56 -13.78 -14.68
C SER A 312 -36.06 -13.90 -14.48
N TRP A 313 -35.64 -14.58 -13.40
CA TRP A 313 -34.26 -15.00 -13.17
C TRP A 313 -33.86 -15.95 -14.29
N ARG A 314 -33.16 -15.43 -15.30
CA ARG A 314 -32.72 -16.20 -16.46
C ARG A 314 -31.25 -16.56 -16.25
N VAL A 315 -31.04 -17.82 -15.89
CA VAL A 315 -29.71 -18.44 -15.91
C VAL A 315 -29.63 -19.47 -17.02
N THR A 316 -28.44 -19.68 -17.55
CA THR A 316 -28.21 -20.67 -18.60
C THR A 316 -28.31 -22.07 -17.99
N PRO A 317 -29.24 -22.93 -18.43
CA PRO A 317 -29.40 -24.27 -17.87
C PRO A 317 -28.09 -25.07 -17.94
N GLY A 318 -27.71 -25.70 -16.84
CA GLY A 318 -26.50 -26.51 -16.75
C GLY A 318 -25.19 -25.73 -16.55
N VAL A 319 -25.23 -24.39 -16.50
CA VAL A 319 -24.06 -23.56 -16.16
C VAL A 319 -24.02 -23.34 -14.65
N GLN A 320 -22.87 -23.64 -14.03
CA GLN A 320 -22.65 -23.42 -12.60
C GLN A 320 -22.44 -21.93 -12.28
N GLU A 321 -22.74 -21.55 -11.04
CA GLU A 321 -22.35 -20.23 -10.52
C GLU A 321 -20.83 -20.04 -10.60
N PRO A 322 -20.35 -18.79 -10.72
CA PRO A 322 -18.92 -18.48 -10.82
C PRO A 322 -18.12 -18.97 -9.61
N HIS A 323 -16.85 -19.25 -9.84
CA HIS A 323 -15.91 -19.65 -8.80
C HIS A 323 -15.63 -18.50 -7.82
N THR A 324 -15.50 -18.83 -6.53
CA THR A 324 -15.12 -17.88 -5.47
C THR A 324 -14.09 -18.49 -4.52
N ASP A 325 -13.17 -17.67 -4.02
CA ASP A 325 -12.14 -18.02 -3.02
C ASP A 325 -12.61 -17.76 -1.58
N GLY A 326 -13.89 -17.39 -1.42
CA GLY A 326 -14.52 -17.14 -0.13
C GLY A 326 -15.80 -16.32 -0.24
N TYR A 327 -16.56 -16.34 0.86
CA TYR A 327 -17.79 -15.59 1.02
C TYR A 327 -17.78 -14.80 2.33
N LEU A 328 -18.04 -13.49 2.26
CA LEU A 328 -18.17 -12.60 3.42
C LEU A 328 -19.37 -11.66 3.18
N GLN A 329 -20.51 -11.96 3.79
CA GLN A 329 -21.76 -11.25 3.54
C GLN A 329 -21.64 -9.76 3.91
N ALA A 330 -21.82 -8.89 2.92
CA ALA A 330 -21.92 -7.45 3.14
C ALA A 330 -23.12 -7.13 4.04
N ARG A 331 -22.94 -6.18 4.96
CA ARG A 331 -23.99 -5.70 5.88
C ARG A 331 -25.09 -4.93 5.15
N HIS A 332 -24.74 -4.19 4.11
CA HIS A 332 -25.66 -3.31 3.40
C HIS A 332 -25.97 -3.83 1.99
N TYR A 333 -27.15 -4.41 1.81
CA TYR A 333 -27.66 -4.91 0.53
C TYR A 333 -29.19 -5.00 0.60
N THR A 334 -29.85 -5.15 -0.55
CA THR A 334 -31.29 -5.43 -0.60
C THR A 334 -31.50 -6.89 -0.94
N ALA A 335 -32.03 -7.66 0.02
CA ALA A 335 -32.51 -9.00 -0.25
C ALA A 335 -33.78 -8.93 -1.13
N VAL A 336 -33.85 -9.74 -2.18
CA VAL A 336 -35.03 -9.78 -3.06
C VAL A 336 -35.50 -11.21 -3.31
N PRO A 337 -36.81 -11.43 -3.59
CA PRO A 337 -37.30 -12.75 -3.97
C PRO A 337 -36.58 -13.29 -5.22
N PRO A 338 -36.46 -14.63 -5.38
CA PRO A 338 -35.91 -15.23 -6.58
C PRO A 338 -36.63 -14.72 -7.83
N GLY A 339 -35.89 -14.22 -8.82
CA GLY A 339 -36.51 -13.65 -10.03
C GLY A 339 -35.84 -12.41 -10.63
N ARG A 340 -34.87 -11.80 -9.95
CA ARG A 340 -34.24 -10.55 -10.41
C ARG A 340 -33.64 -10.70 -11.81
N ALA A 341 -34.03 -9.82 -12.75
CA ALA A 341 -33.37 -9.80 -14.05
C ALA A 341 -31.95 -9.25 -13.91
N VAL A 342 -30.98 -9.90 -14.57
CA VAL A 342 -29.61 -9.41 -14.69
C VAL A 342 -29.32 -9.13 -16.16
N ASP A 343 -28.94 -7.88 -16.45
CA ASP A 343 -28.61 -7.39 -17.79
C ASP A 343 -27.18 -6.91 -17.91
N TRP A 344 -26.54 -6.57 -16.78
CA TRP A 344 -25.23 -5.94 -16.78
C TRP A 344 -24.28 -6.60 -15.79
N ILE A 345 -23.04 -6.79 -16.23
CA ILE A 345 -21.90 -6.92 -15.33
C ILE A 345 -21.25 -5.54 -15.25
N VAL A 346 -21.18 -4.97 -14.05
CA VAL A 346 -20.72 -3.59 -13.81
C VAL A 346 -19.37 -3.65 -13.11
N LEU A 347 -18.37 -3.08 -13.75
CA LEU A 347 -17.00 -3.01 -13.25
C LEU A 347 -16.78 -1.74 -12.43
N HIS A 348 -16.07 -1.90 -11.31
CA HIS A 348 -15.71 -0.87 -10.35
C HIS A 348 -14.23 -0.94 -9.98
N SER A 349 -13.74 0.11 -9.33
CA SER A 349 -12.47 0.09 -8.61
C SER A 349 -12.65 0.45 -7.14
N THR A 350 -11.93 -0.25 -6.26
CA THR A 350 -12.10 -0.08 -4.81
C THR A 350 -11.48 1.20 -4.24
N GLU A 351 -10.70 1.93 -5.05
CA GLU A 351 -9.81 3.02 -4.64
C GLU A 351 -8.70 2.58 -3.66
N ASN A 352 -8.31 1.31 -3.70
CA ASN A 352 -7.17 0.78 -2.94
C ASN A 352 -5.94 0.55 -3.82
N PRO A 353 -4.73 0.58 -3.24
CA PRO A 353 -3.54 0.12 -3.93
C PRO A 353 -3.67 -1.37 -4.31
N ILE A 354 -3.14 -1.74 -5.47
CA ILE A 354 -3.10 -3.14 -5.91
C ILE A 354 -2.02 -3.86 -5.11
N ARG A 355 -2.46 -4.68 -4.14
CA ARG A 355 -1.64 -5.56 -3.30
C ARG A 355 -2.39 -6.87 -3.01
N PRO A 356 -1.67 -7.96 -2.71
CA PRO A 356 -2.26 -9.19 -2.18
C PRO A 356 -3.18 -8.97 -0.97
N GLY A 357 -4.29 -9.70 -0.90
CA GLY A 357 -5.17 -9.74 0.27
C GLY A 357 -6.15 -8.57 0.42
N VAL A 358 -6.05 -7.53 -0.41
CA VAL A 358 -6.92 -6.35 -0.36
C VAL A 358 -8.37 -6.72 -0.68
N ALA A 359 -8.64 -7.70 -1.54
CA ALA A 359 -10.02 -8.11 -1.81
C ALA A 359 -10.71 -8.64 -0.55
N ARG A 360 -10.00 -9.41 0.27
CA ARG A 360 -10.50 -9.91 1.55
C ARG A 360 -10.62 -8.80 2.59
N GLN A 361 -9.74 -7.80 2.55
CA GLN A 361 -9.83 -6.61 3.40
C GLN A 361 -11.10 -5.80 3.09
N VAL A 362 -11.36 -5.48 1.83
CA VAL A 362 -12.56 -4.75 1.40
C VAL A 362 -13.82 -5.56 1.70
N ALA A 363 -13.80 -6.87 1.47
CA ALA A 363 -14.92 -7.75 1.83
C ALA A 363 -15.22 -7.74 3.35
N ARG A 364 -14.19 -7.76 4.20
CA ARG A 364 -14.35 -7.58 5.67
C ARG A 364 -14.88 -6.20 6.04
N TYR A 365 -14.50 -5.16 5.29
CA TYR A 365 -15.04 -3.82 5.48
C TYR A 365 -16.54 -3.79 5.17
N PHE A 366 -17.00 -4.44 4.10
CA PHE A 366 -18.42 -4.58 3.79
C PHE A 366 -19.21 -5.40 4.81
N GLU A 367 -18.62 -6.44 5.42
CA GLU A 367 -19.25 -7.26 6.47
C GLU A 367 -19.33 -6.53 7.83
N GLY A 368 -18.32 -5.70 8.12
CA GLY A 368 -18.04 -5.19 9.46
C GLY A 368 -19.06 -4.19 10.03
N PRO A 369 -18.92 -3.86 11.33
CA PRO A 369 -19.84 -2.96 12.02
C PRO A 369 -19.82 -1.52 11.49
N ASN A 370 -18.72 -1.12 10.84
CA ASN A 370 -18.52 0.20 10.25
C ASN A 370 -18.68 0.18 8.72
N ALA A 371 -19.35 -0.85 8.18
CA ALA A 371 -19.56 -0.99 6.75
C ALA A 371 -20.17 0.29 6.15
N PRO A 372 -19.72 0.71 4.97
CA PRO A 372 -20.29 1.86 4.30
C PRO A 372 -21.72 1.50 3.88
N ARG A 373 -22.56 2.49 3.58
CA ARG A 373 -23.87 2.27 2.93
C ARG A 373 -23.71 1.90 1.45
N ALA A 374 -22.81 0.98 1.17
CA ALA A 374 -22.42 0.46 -0.12
C ALA A 374 -21.97 -1.00 0.03
N SER A 375 -22.00 -1.73 -1.08
CA SER A 375 -21.53 -3.12 -1.18
C SER A 375 -21.26 -3.48 -2.64
N ALA A 376 -20.69 -4.66 -2.87
CA ALA A 376 -20.57 -5.25 -4.20
C ALA A 376 -20.94 -6.73 -4.16
N HIS A 377 -21.18 -7.36 -5.31
CA HIS A 377 -21.38 -8.82 -5.35
C HIS A 377 -20.05 -9.54 -5.20
N TYR A 378 -18.99 -9.02 -5.82
CA TYR A 378 -17.65 -9.58 -5.74
C TYR A 378 -16.62 -8.48 -5.54
N VAL A 379 -15.55 -8.81 -4.81
CA VAL A 379 -14.30 -8.06 -4.78
C VAL A 379 -13.19 -8.95 -5.33
N VAL A 380 -12.35 -8.40 -6.21
CA VAL A 380 -11.28 -9.12 -6.91
C VAL A 380 -9.94 -8.41 -6.73
N ASP A 381 -8.93 -9.14 -6.25
CA ASP A 381 -7.53 -8.71 -6.30
C ASP A 381 -6.70 -9.69 -7.15
N ARG A 382 -5.38 -9.58 -7.10
CA ARG A 382 -4.50 -10.45 -7.89
C ARG A 382 -4.54 -11.93 -7.44
N GLU A 383 -4.95 -12.22 -6.22
CA GLU A 383 -4.91 -13.55 -5.61
C GLU A 383 -6.29 -14.20 -5.43
N ALA A 384 -7.35 -13.40 -5.22
CA ALA A 384 -8.65 -13.91 -4.78
C ALA A 384 -9.85 -13.20 -5.42
N VAL A 385 -10.95 -13.96 -5.55
CA VAL A 385 -12.31 -13.47 -5.78
C VAL A 385 -13.14 -13.74 -4.52
N ILE A 386 -13.55 -12.68 -3.81
CA ILE A 386 -14.39 -12.80 -2.61
C ILE A 386 -15.81 -12.35 -2.92
N GLN A 387 -16.79 -13.24 -2.76
CA GLN A 387 -18.20 -12.89 -2.92
C GLN A 387 -18.72 -12.21 -1.64
N CYS A 388 -19.43 -11.10 -1.81
CA CYS A 388 -19.94 -10.28 -0.71
C CYS A 388 -21.46 -10.13 -0.70
N VAL A 389 -22.13 -10.25 -1.86
CA VAL A 389 -23.59 -10.27 -1.96
C VAL A 389 -23.98 -11.42 -2.89
N LEU A 390 -24.99 -12.21 -2.47
CA LEU A 390 -25.50 -13.30 -3.30
C LEU A 390 -26.04 -12.75 -4.61
N LEU A 391 -25.84 -13.49 -5.71
CA LEU A 391 -26.26 -13.05 -7.05
C LEU A 391 -27.76 -12.75 -7.17
N ARG A 392 -28.59 -13.45 -6.38
CA ARG A 392 -30.04 -13.23 -6.30
C ARG A 392 -30.39 -11.86 -5.73
N ASP A 393 -29.55 -11.32 -4.85
CA ASP A 393 -29.78 -10.09 -4.10
C ASP A 393 -29.21 -8.87 -4.85
N VAL A 394 -29.38 -7.68 -4.29
CA VAL A 394 -28.94 -6.41 -4.90
C VAL A 394 -27.88 -5.75 -4.04
N ALA A 395 -26.65 -5.67 -4.56
CA ALA A 395 -25.60 -4.83 -4.01
C ALA A 395 -25.88 -3.33 -4.23
N TRP A 396 -25.38 -2.48 -3.33
CA TRP A 396 -25.55 -1.03 -3.37
C TRP A 396 -24.27 -0.36 -3.85
N THR A 397 -24.14 -0.09 -5.15
CA THR A 397 -22.87 0.40 -5.73
C THR A 397 -23.07 1.49 -6.77
N ALA A 398 -23.86 1.21 -7.80
CA ALA A 398 -24.05 2.00 -9.01
C ALA A 398 -25.52 2.41 -9.21
N PRO A 399 -25.96 3.57 -8.69
CA PRO A 399 -27.30 4.09 -8.92
C PRO A 399 -27.70 4.11 -10.40
N GLY A 400 -28.80 3.44 -10.72
CA GLY A 400 -29.24 3.21 -12.11
C GLY A 400 -29.00 1.79 -12.60
N ALA A 401 -27.94 1.12 -12.14
CA ALA A 401 -27.61 -0.25 -12.50
C ALA A 401 -27.80 -1.26 -11.35
N ASN A 402 -27.90 -0.83 -10.08
CA ASN A 402 -28.00 -1.73 -8.92
C ASN A 402 -29.00 -2.90 -9.09
N SER A 403 -30.25 -2.59 -9.47
CA SER A 403 -31.32 -3.59 -9.52
C SER A 403 -31.17 -4.63 -10.64
N ARG A 404 -30.42 -4.33 -11.71
CA ARG A 404 -30.24 -5.22 -12.87
C ARG A 404 -28.79 -5.59 -13.15
N GLY A 405 -27.88 -5.16 -12.28
CA GLY A 405 -26.44 -5.37 -12.40
C GLY A 405 -25.91 -6.39 -11.40
N VAL A 406 -24.83 -7.06 -11.79
CA VAL A 406 -23.87 -7.70 -10.88
C VAL A 406 -22.66 -6.76 -10.78
N GLN A 407 -22.28 -6.43 -9.55
CA GLN A 407 -21.31 -5.37 -9.24
C GLN A 407 -19.98 -6.02 -8.84
N ILE A 408 -18.90 -5.73 -9.57
CA ILE A 408 -17.56 -6.30 -9.34
C ILE A 408 -16.59 -5.16 -9.00
N GLU A 409 -16.11 -5.16 -7.77
CA GLU A 409 -15.06 -4.29 -7.27
C GLU A 409 -13.69 -4.88 -7.58
N MET A 410 -12.92 -4.24 -8.46
CA MET A 410 -11.54 -4.62 -8.72
C MET A 410 -10.61 -3.78 -7.85
N VAL A 411 -9.67 -4.41 -7.16
CA VAL A 411 -8.66 -3.66 -6.41
C VAL A 411 -7.84 -2.82 -7.40
N GLY A 412 -7.81 -1.52 -7.17
CA GLY A 412 -7.22 -0.52 -8.06
C GLY A 412 -7.86 0.85 -7.85
N GLN A 413 -7.49 1.84 -8.68
CA GLN A 413 -8.00 3.21 -8.59
C GLN A 413 -8.72 3.65 -9.87
N ALA A 414 -9.72 4.51 -9.72
CA ALA A 414 -10.66 4.92 -10.77
C ALA A 414 -9.96 5.55 -11.97
N MET A 415 -8.86 6.25 -11.73
CA MET A 415 -8.19 7.05 -12.76
C MET A 415 -7.03 6.32 -13.44
N MET A 416 -6.72 5.08 -13.03
CA MET A 416 -5.62 4.28 -13.60
C MET A 416 -5.80 4.10 -15.11
N THR A 417 -4.72 4.40 -15.84
CA THR A 417 -4.63 4.32 -17.30
C THR A 417 -3.78 3.17 -17.79
N ASP A 418 -2.83 2.71 -16.97
CA ASP A 418 -1.90 1.62 -17.29
C ASP A 418 -2.07 0.50 -16.27
N TRP A 419 -3.26 -0.13 -16.31
CA TRP A 419 -3.60 -1.24 -15.43
C TRP A 419 -2.62 -2.42 -15.56
N HIS A 420 -1.88 -2.53 -16.66
CA HIS A 420 -0.90 -3.59 -16.85
C HIS A 420 0.36 -3.42 -16.00
N ARG A 421 0.70 -2.18 -15.62
CA ARG A 421 1.89 -1.85 -14.81
C ARG A 421 1.55 -1.30 -13.42
N ALA A 422 0.28 -1.37 -13.03
CA ALA A 422 -0.18 -0.86 -11.75
C ALA A 422 0.01 -1.89 -10.63
N GLY A 423 0.41 -1.43 -9.44
CA GLY A 423 0.55 -2.24 -8.23
C GLY A 423 1.97 -2.30 -7.71
N ASP A 424 2.20 -3.25 -6.81
CA ASP A 424 3.49 -3.51 -6.14
C ASP A 424 4.54 -4.19 -7.03
N ASP A 425 4.13 -4.73 -8.18
CA ASP A 425 5.02 -5.18 -9.25
C ASP A 425 4.44 -4.88 -10.65
N ASP A 426 5.29 -4.97 -11.68
CA ASP A 426 4.96 -4.68 -13.10
C ASP A 426 3.88 -5.60 -13.71
N ARG A 427 3.34 -6.57 -12.97
CA ARG A 427 2.28 -7.50 -13.43
C ARG A 427 1.08 -7.57 -12.48
N ALA A 428 1.12 -6.92 -11.33
CA ALA A 428 0.11 -7.02 -10.29
C ALA A 428 -1.28 -6.61 -10.82
N GLY A 429 -1.36 -5.48 -11.52
CA GLY A 429 -2.61 -5.01 -12.11
C GLY A 429 -3.06 -5.84 -13.32
N LEU A 430 -2.13 -6.40 -14.11
CA LEU A 430 -2.49 -7.40 -15.13
C LEU A 430 -3.14 -8.64 -14.50
N ALA A 431 -2.65 -9.10 -13.35
CA ALA A 431 -3.24 -10.24 -12.65
C ALA A 431 -4.66 -9.94 -12.13
N VAL A 432 -4.92 -8.72 -11.63
CA VAL A 432 -6.27 -8.28 -11.28
C VAL A 432 -7.17 -8.29 -12.52
N LEU A 433 -6.73 -7.70 -13.64
CA LEU A 433 -7.50 -7.67 -14.89
C LEU A 433 -7.83 -9.08 -15.41
N GLN A 434 -6.85 -9.99 -15.39
CA GLN A 434 -7.05 -11.37 -15.85
C GLN A 434 -8.06 -12.13 -14.97
N ARG A 435 -7.97 -11.96 -13.64
CA ARG A 435 -8.90 -12.61 -12.72
C ARG A 435 -10.31 -12.04 -12.83
N ALA A 436 -10.43 -10.72 -12.93
CA ALA A 436 -11.71 -10.05 -13.16
C ALA A 436 -12.32 -10.46 -14.51
N ALA A 437 -11.53 -10.54 -15.58
CA ALA A 437 -11.98 -10.98 -16.89
C ALA A 437 -12.54 -12.42 -16.87
N ARG A 438 -11.88 -13.32 -16.14
CA ARG A 438 -12.39 -14.69 -15.94
C ARG A 438 -13.72 -14.71 -15.20
N LEU A 439 -13.85 -13.95 -14.10
CA LEU A 439 -15.09 -13.84 -13.35
C LEU A 439 -16.23 -13.27 -14.22
N VAL A 440 -15.94 -12.24 -15.02
CA VAL A 440 -16.89 -11.65 -15.97
C VAL A 440 -17.33 -12.68 -17.01
N ALA A 441 -16.41 -13.48 -17.56
CA ALA A 441 -16.75 -14.54 -18.52
C ALA A 441 -17.68 -15.59 -17.89
N GLU A 442 -17.38 -16.04 -16.67
CA GLU A 442 -18.21 -16.97 -15.90
C GLU A 442 -19.61 -16.41 -15.65
N LEU A 443 -19.72 -15.14 -15.23
CA LEU A 443 -20.99 -14.46 -14.99
C LEU A 443 -21.80 -14.26 -16.28
N CYS A 444 -21.16 -13.84 -17.37
CA CYS A 444 -21.84 -13.67 -18.65
C CYS A 444 -22.37 -15.00 -19.19
N ARG A 445 -21.61 -16.10 -19.06
CA ARG A 445 -22.10 -17.45 -19.38
C ARG A 445 -23.28 -17.86 -18.49
N TYR A 446 -23.19 -17.61 -17.19
CA TYR A 446 -24.22 -17.95 -16.22
C TYR A 446 -25.54 -17.23 -16.48
N PHE A 447 -25.51 -15.94 -16.84
CA PHE A 447 -26.71 -15.12 -17.12
C PHE A 447 -27.11 -15.03 -18.60
N GLY A 448 -26.35 -15.64 -19.51
CA GLY A 448 -26.57 -15.53 -20.95
C GLY A 448 -26.47 -14.08 -21.45
N LEU A 449 -25.42 -13.38 -21.04
CA LEU A 449 -25.13 -11.99 -21.43
C LEU A 449 -24.15 -11.93 -22.61
N PRO A 450 -24.32 -10.99 -23.56
CA PRO A 450 -23.32 -10.71 -24.59
C PRO A 450 -21.95 -10.32 -23.99
N LEU A 451 -20.86 -10.81 -24.59
CA LEU A 451 -19.47 -10.42 -24.25
C LEU A 451 -19.07 -9.12 -24.97
N GLU A 452 -19.89 -8.10 -24.77
CA GLU A 452 -19.79 -6.81 -25.45
C GLU A 452 -19.83 -5.66 -24.44
N ARG A 453 -19.10 -4.60 -24.75
CA ARG A 453 -19.15 -3.34 -24.01
C ARG A 453 -20.52 -2.69 -24.22
N VAL A 454 -21.13 -2.27 -23.13
CA VAL A 454 -22.31 -1.41 -23.10
C VAL A 454 -21.88 -0.05 -22.53
N ASP A 455 -21.80 0.96 -23.41
CA ASP A 455 -21.54 2.34 -23.02
C ASP A 455 -22.81 3.06 -22.53
N ALA A 456 -22.70 4.35 -22.21
CA ALA A 456 -23.83 5.12 -21.69
C ALA A 456 -25.05 5.14 -22.64
N ALA A 457 -24.82 5.20 -23.96
CA ALA A 457 -25.91 5.19 -24.94
C ALA A 457 -26.56 3.80 -25.02
N GLY A 458 -25.74 2.73 -25.01
CA GLY A 458 -26.22 1.35 -24.94
C GLY A 458 -27.05 1.07 -23.68
N LEU A 459 -26.61 1.59 -22.53
CA LEU A 459 -27.35 1.49 -21.27
C LEU A 459 -28.74 2.13 -21.37
N LEU A 460 -28.82 3.35 -21.93
CA LEU A 460 -30.09 4.05 -22.16
C LEU A 460 -30.98 3.34 -23.19
N ALA A 461 -30.38 2.65 -24.15
CA ALA A 461 -31.10 1.84 -25.15
C ALA A 461 -31.52 0.46 -24.65
N GLY A 462 -31.14 0.06 -23.43
CA GLY A 462 -31.47 -1.25 -22.85
C GLY A 462 -30.62 -2.40 -23.38
N ALA A 463 -29.44 -2.14 -23.94
CA ALA A 463 -28.50 -3.17 -24.34
C ALA A 463 -27.98 -3.94 -23.11
N ARG A 464 -27.74 -5.25 -23.27
CA ARG A 464 -27.25 -6.17 -22.23
C ARG A 464 -25.76 -6.46 -22.46
N GLY A 465 -24.96 -6.63 -21.42
CA GLY A 465 -23.54 -6.93 -21.55
C GLY A 465 -22.67 -6.43 -20.39
N ILE A 466 -21.48 -5.94 -20.70
CA ILE A 466 -20.46 -5.53 -19.72
C ILE A 466 -20.33 -4.01 -19.73
N THR A 467 -20.37 -3.38 -18.57
CA THR A 467 -20.29 -1.92 -18.43
C THR A 467 -19.41 -1.53 -17.24
N THR A 468 -19.26 -0.22 -17.00
CA THR A 468 -18.47 0.38 -15.91
C THR A 468 -19.34 1.31 -15.08
N HIS A 469 -18.96 1.60 -13.84
CA HIS A 469 -19.63 2.65 -13.06
C HIS A 469 -19.61 4.00 -13.79
N ALA A 470 -18.49 4.33 -14.43
CA ALA A 470 -18.33 5.56 -15.18
C ALA A 470 -19.33 5.69 -16.34
N ALA A 471 -19.62 4.60 -17.05
CA ALA A 471 -20.65 4.57 -18.09
C ALA A 471 -22.07 4.69 -17.49
N VAL A 472 -22.34 4.02 -16.36
CA VAL A 472 -23.61 4.14 -15.61
C VAL A 472 -23.85 5.58 -15.15
N THR A 473 -22.82 6.22 -14.58
CA THR A 473 -22.84 7.63 -14.20
C THR A 473 -23.07 8.53 -15.40
N ALA A 474 -22.43 8.26 -16.53
CA ALA A 474 -22.61 9.04 -17.75
C ALA A 474 -24.01 8.87 -18.37
N ALA A 475 -24.68 7.72 -18.14
CA ALA A 475 -26.02 7.46 -18.66
C ALA A 475 -27.12 8.18 -17.84
N TRP A 476 -27.05 8.10 -16.51
CA TRP A 476 -28.17 8.53 -15.64
C TRP A 476 -27.83 9.66 -14.67
N HIS A 477 -26.55 9.99 -14.48
CA HIS A 477 -26.09 11.08 -13.60
C HIS A 477 -26.64 11.00 -12.16
N ARG A 478 -26.87 9.78 -11.65
CA ARG A 478 -27.43 9.52 -10.31
C ARG A 478 -26.37 9.50 -9.20
N CYS A 479 -25.08 9.50 -9.55
CA CYS A 479 -23.95 9.68 -8.66
C CYS A 479 -22.83 10.44 -9.43
N THR A 480 -21.68 10.65 -8.79
CA THR A 480 -20.53 11.35 -9.39
C THR A 480 -19.33 10.45 -9.64
N HIS A 481 -19.48 9.14 -9.46
CA HIS A 481 -18.40 8.17 -9.56
C HIS A 481 -17.98 7.96 -11.03
N VAL A 482 -16.69 7.74 -11.25
CA VAL A 482 -16.08 7.66 -12.59
C VAL A 482 -15.13 6.48 -12.74
N ASP A 483 -15.32 5.45 -11.94
CA ASP A 483 -14.55 4.22 -11.95
C ASP A 483 -15.09 3.16 -12.96
N PRO A 484 -14.23 2.24 -13.40
CA PRO A 484 -12.82 2.47 -13.68
C PRO A 484 -12.63 3.25 -14.99
N GLY A 485 -11.46 3.88 -15.17
CA GLY A 485 -11.07 4.54 -16.43
C GLY A 485 -11.47 6.01 -16.55
N GLY A 486 -11.93 6.65 -15.47
CA GLY A 486 -12.31 8.06 -15.45
C GLY A 486 -13.64 8.36 -16.18
N PRO A 487 -13.97 9.66 -16.38
CA PRO A 487 -15.29 10.06 -16.88
C PRO A 487 -15.69 9.37 -18.19
N GLY A 488 -16.80 8.63 -18.14
CA GLY A 488 -17.28 7.82 -19.26
C GLY A 488 -16.30 6.74 -19.70
N ASP A 489 -15.55 6.16 -18.76
CA ASP A 489 -14.59 5.04 -18.91
C ASP A 489 -13.51 5.21 -20.00
N ARG A 490 -13.23 6.45 -20.41
CA ARG A 490 -12.35 6.75 -21.56
C ARG A 490 -10.95 6.16 -21.47
N ARG A 491 -10.48 5.86 -20.27
CA ARG A 491 -9.14 5.32 -20.01
C ARG A 491 -9.16 3.87 -19.54
N TRP A 492 -10.32 3.23 -19.56
CA TRP A 492 -10.45 1.80 -19.29
C TRP A 492 -9.97 0.99 -20.52
N PRO A 493 -9.10 -0.03 -20.34
CA PRO A 493 -8.55 -0.82 -21.43
C PRO A 493 -9.58 -1.83 -21.96
N TRP A 494 -10.64 -1.33 -22.60
CA TRP A 494 -11.77 -2.13 -23.09
C TRP A 494 -11.34 -3.23 -24.07
N THR A 495 -10.43 -2.92 -24.99
CA THR A 495 -9.98 -3.85 -26.03
C THR A 495 -9.29 -5.06 -25.40
N GLU A 496 -8.33 -4.79 -24.52
CA GLU A 496 -7.52 -5.79 -23.83
C GLU A 496 -8.38 -6.59 -22.85
N PHE A 497 -9.24 -5.91 -22.09
CA PHE A 497 -10.11 -6.56 -21.13
C PHE A 497 -11.13 -7.48 -21.80
N LEU A 498 -11.82 -7.03 -22.86
CA LEU A 498 -12.76 -7.89 -23.60
C LEU A 498 -12.06 -9.04 -24.32
N ALA A 499 -10.83 -8.85 -24.79
CA ALA A 499 -10.02 -9.94 -25.33
C ALA A 499 -9.74 -11.00 -24.25
N ALA A 500 -9.37 -10.59 -23.04
CA ALA A 500 -9.16 -11.49 -21.90
C ALA A 500 -10.46 -12.21 -21.47
N VAL A 501 -11.60 -11.51 -21.48
CA VAL A 501 -12.92 -12.10 -21.17
C VAL A 501 -13.26 -13.19 -22.20
N ARG A 502 -13.09 -12.92 -23.49
CA ARG A 502 -13.38 -13.88 -24.57
C ARG A 502 -12.42 -15.06 -24.59
N ALA A 503 -11.19 -14.87 -24.14
CA ALA A 503 -10.18 -15.92 -24.03
C ALA A 503 -10.35 -16.79 -22.78
N SER A 504 -11.17 -16.36 -21.82
CA SER A 504 -11.40 -17.10 -20.58
C SER A 504 -12.28 -18.33 -20.83
N PRO A 505 -11.91 -19.49 -20.26
CA PRO A 505 -12.62 -20.76 -20.49
C PRO A 505 -14.04 -20.77 -19.96
#